data_AF-A0A0M2R7J4-F1
#
_entry.id   AF-A0A0M2R7J4-F1
#
_cell.length_a   1.000
_cell.length_b   1.000
_cell.length_c   1.000
_cell.angle_alpha   90.00
_cell.angle_beta   90.00
_cell.angle_gamma   90.00
#
_symmetry.space_group_name_H-M   'P 1'
#
loop_
_entity.id
_entity.type
_entity.pdbx_description
1 polymer ?
#
loop_
_entity_poly.entity_id
_entity_poly.type
_entity_poly.pdbx_seq_one_letter_code
_entity_poly.pdbx_strand_id
1 'polypeptide(L)'
;MCIFSNIPMRYYRLFRRFKGCDRGVALVELALILPILLIILTGAIEMSRYIWIQHKILRLTAEISDLVTQSRNMSATEMDVIFTAADYIIHPFDLGANGIIIVSSVSGTGVNPPEVNWRQCGAGNLSVSGSVGLAGTTATIPNGLVVDPLDNIIIAEVFYDYEPLIFDNIIQSTQITRAAIHSPRISALISIQRDPGQTDGCP
;
A
#
# COMPACT_ATOMS: atom_id res chain seq x y z
N MET A 1 41.04 -20.61 -50.00
CA MET A 1 41.48 -21.49 -48.90
C MET A 1 42.95 -21.12 -48.66
N CYS A 2 43.39 -20.37 -47.66
CA CYS A 2 42.86 -19.96 -46.35
C CYS A 2 43.01 -18.44 -46.12
N ILE A 3 42.19 -17.95 -45.19
CA ILE A 3 41.85 -16.56 -44.89
C ILE A 3 42.48 -16.18 -43.53
N PHE A 4 43.05 -14.98 -43.45
CA PHE A 4 43.30 -14.11 -42.27
C PHE A 4 44.20 -14.61 -41.12
N SER A 5 45.20 -13.78 -40.77
CA SER A 5 45.40 -13.30 -39.39
C SER A 5 46.59 -12.31 -39.33
N ASN A 6 46.30 -11.02 -39.46
CA ASN A 6 47.20 -9.95 -39.04
C ASN A 6 46.41 -9.00 -38.14
N ILE A 7 46.40 -9.30 -36.84
CA ILE A 7 45.82 -8.44 -35.81
C ILE A 7 46.95 -7.52 -35.31
N PRO A 8 46.90 -6.20 -35.57
CA PRO A 8 47.97 -5.32 -35.15
C PRO A 8 47.99 -5.17 -33.62
N MET A 9 49.14 -5.52 -33.03
CA MET A 9 49.56 -5.27 -31.64
C MET A 9 49.52 -3.76 -31.30
N ARG A 10 48.33 -3.19 -31.10
CA ARG A 10 48.15 -1.79 -30.69
C ARG A 10 47.44 -1.63 -29.35
N TYR A 11 46.79 -2.69 -28.86
CA TYR A 11 46.12 -2.70 -27.54
C TYR A 11 47.08 -2.90 -26.35
N TYR A 12 48.20 -3.58 -26.52
CA TYR A 12 49.13 -3.89 -25.42
C TYR A 12 49.93 -2.68 -24.89
N ARG A 13 50.00 -1.56 -25.62
CA ARG A 13 50.64 -0.33 -25.13
C ARG A 13 49.74 0.51 -24.22
N LEU A 14 48.41 0.36 -24.26
CA LEU A 14 47.52 1.03 -23.30
C LEU A 14 47.68 0.43 -21.90
N PHE A 15 47.70 -0.90 -21.78
CA PHE A 15 47.89 -1.58 -20.49
C PHE A 15 49.25 -1.29 -19.84
N ARG A 16 50.30 -1.06 -20.63
CA ARG A 16 51.62 -0.70 -20.09
C ARG A 16 51.70 0.75 -19.61
N ARG A 17 50.76 1.62 -20.00
CA ARG A 17 50.62 3.01 -19.53
C ARG A 17 49.80 3.11 -18.23
N PHE A 18 49.10 2.04 -17.84
CA PHE A 18 48.44 1.92 -16.54
C PHE A 18 49.38 1.43 -15.41
N LYS A 19 50.51 0.81 -15.75
CA LYS A 19 51.48 0.28 -14.76
C LYS A 19 52.34 1.35 -14.06
N GLY A 20 52.28 2.61 -14.48
CA GLY A 20 53.06 3.72 -13.89
C GLY A 20 52.23 4.78 -13.17
N CYS A 21 50.94 4.52 -12.95
CA CYS A 21 50.04 5.46 -12.31
C CYS A 21 49.44 4.82 -11.05
N ASP A 22 49.82 5.30 -9.86
CA ASP A 22 49.17 4.91 -8.58
C ASP A 22 47.64 5.10 -8.61
N ARG A 23 47.16 5.98 -9.50
CA ARG A 23 45.74 6.20 -9.79
C ARG A 23 45.01 4.99 -10.40
N GLY A 24 45.71 4.07 -11.04
CA GLY A 24 45.11 2.85 -11.62
C GLY A 24 44.77 1.80 -10.58
N VAL A 25 45.54 1.73 -9.48
CA VAL A 25 45.33 0.76 -8.40
C VAL A 25 44.05 1.10 -7.61
N ALA A 26 43.86 2.38 -7.27
CA ALA A 26 42.67 2.86 -6.58
C ALA A 26 41.36 2.57 -7.35
N LEU A 27 41.39 2.63 -8.68
CA LEU A 27 40.22 2.29 -9.52
C LEU A 27 39.88 0.80 -9.46
N VAL A 28 40.90 -0.07 -9.38
CA VAL A 28 40.69 -1.53 -9.28
C VAL A 28 40.13 -1.89 -7.90
N GLU A 29 40.64 -1.29 -6.82
CA GLU A 29 40.12 -1.49 -5.47
C GLU A 29 38.65 -1.04 -5.36
N LEU A 30 38.32 0.13 -5.93
CA LEU A 30 36.94 0.61 -5.98
C LEU A 30 36.05 -0.34 -6.78
N ALA A 31 36.51 -0.83 -7.94
CA ALA A 31 35.74 -1.74 -8.78
C ALA A 31 35.39 -3.06 -8.08
N LEU A 32 36.24 -3.52 -7.14
CA LEU A 32 35.97 -4.72 -6.34
C LEU A 32 34.95 -4.48 -5.22
N ILE A 33 34.94 -3.29 -4.61
CA ILE A 33 34.02 -2.93 -3.51
C ILE A 33 32.66 -2.44 -4.04
N LEU A 34 32.65 -1.83 -5.22
CA LEU A 34 31.47 -1.22 -5.83
C LEU A 34 30.25 -2.14 -5.91
N PRO A 35 30.35 -3.44 -6.27
CA PRO A 35 29.19 -4.35 -6.29
C PRO A 35 28.52 -4.48 -4.92
N ILE A 36 29.31 -4.57 -3.85
CA ILE A 36 28.80 -4.67 -2.47
C ILE A 36 28.12 -3.35 -2.08
N LEU A 37 28.75 -2.23 -2.43
CA LEU A 37 28.19 -0.90 -2.15
C LEU A 37 26.87 -0.67 -2.89
N LEU A 38 26.76 -1.13 -4.14
CA LEU A 38 25.51 -1.05 -4.91
C LEU A 38 24.39 -1.87 -4.27
N ILE A 39 24.67 -3.10 -3.83
CA ILE A 39 23.67 -3.96 -3.16
C ILE A 39 23.16 -3.28 -1.87
N ILE A 40 24.06 -2.72 -1.07
CA ILE A 40 23.68 -2.02 0.16
C ILE A 40 22.87 -0.76 -0.15
N LEU A 41 23.27 0.01 -1.16
CA LEU A 41 22.58 1.24 -1.55
C LEU A 41 21.16 0.94 -2.07
N THR A 42 21.02 -0.02 -2.97
CA THR A 42 19.71 -0.39 -3.52
C THR A 42 18.83 -1.03 -2.46
N GLY A 43 19.39 -1.87 -1.58
CA GLY A 43 18.68 -2.41 -0.43
C GLY A 43 18.17 -1.32 0.51
N ALA A 44 18.98 -0.30 0.80
CA ALA A 44 18.56 0.84 1.64
C ALA A 44 17.45 1.67 0.98
N ILE A 45 17.52 1.90 -0.34
CA ILE A 45 16.46 2.60 -1.09
C ILE A 45 15.15 1.81 -1.03
N GLU A 46 15.21 0.49 -1.24
CA GLU A 46 14.05 -0.39 -1.23
C GLU A 46 13.38 -0.40 0.14
N MET A 47 14.16 -0.60 1.20
CA MET A 47 13.68 -0.58 2.59
C MET A 47 13.07 0.78 2.96
N SER A 48 13.70 1.88 2.53
CA SER A 48 13.19 3.22 2.78
C SER A 48 11.83 3.42 2.11
N ARG A 49 11.67 2.94 0.87
CA ARG A 49 10.39 3.03 0.13
C ARG A 49 9.31 2.17 0.77
N TYR A 50 9.65 0.97 1.23
CA TYR A 50 8.73 0.10 1.96
C TYR A 50 8.24 0.76 3.26
N ILE A 51 9.14 1.33 4.07
CA ILE A 51 8.75 2.04 5.29
C ILE A 51 7.90 3.28 4.96
N TRP A 52 8.24 4.00 3.89
CA TRP A 52 7.51 5.19 3.47
C TRP A 52 6.04 4.87 3.14
N ILE A 53 5.79 3.82 2.37
CA ILE A 53 4.42 3.43 2.04
C ILE A 53 3.64 2.95 3.28
N GLN A 54 4.30 2.27 4.22
CA GLN A 54 3.66 1.85 5.48
C GLN A 54 3.13 3.05 6.27
N HIS A 55 3.91 4.14 6.36
CA HIS A 55 3.47 5.37 7.01
C HIS A 55 2.36 6.07 6.25
N LYS A 56 2.42 6.08 4.90
CA LYS A 56 1.39 6.65 4.04
C LYS A 56 0.06 5.92 4.20
N ILE A 57 0.06 4.59 4.17
CA ILE A 57 -1.15 3.77 4.37
C ILE A 57 -1.70 3.96 5.78
N LEU A 58 -0.84 3.98 6.81
CA LEU A 58 -1.28 4.23 8.18
C LEU A 58 -2.01 5.56 8.31
N ARG A 59 -1.44 6.63 7.75
CA ARG A 59 -2.03 7.97 7.75
C ARG A 59 -3.33 8.01 6.94
N LEU A 60 -3.33 7.44 5.74
CA LEU A 60 -4.48 7.35 4.87
C LEU A 60 -5.67 6.68 5.56
N THR A 61 -5.44 5.51 6.17
CA THR A 61 -6.47 4.73 6.85
C THR A 61 -7.12 5.54 7.97
N ALA A 62 -6.31 6.26 8.76
CA ALA A 62 -6.80 7.11 9.84
C ALA A 62 -7.59 8.33 9.31
N GLU A 63 -7.08 9.01 8.28
CA GLU A 63 -7.75 10.18 7.68
C GLU A 63 -9.10 9.81 7.05
N ILE A 64 -9.18 8.69 6.33
CA ILE A 64 -10.46 8.23 5.75
C ILE A 64 -11.47 7.92 6.83
N SER A 65 -11.08 7.15 7.84
CA SER A 65 -11.96 6.82 8.96
C SER A 65 -12.46 8.10 9.66
N ASP A 66 -11.57 9.07 9.90
CA ASP A 66 -11.93 10.36 10.51
C ASP A 66 -12.90 11.17 9.63
N LEU A 67 -12.64 11.31 8.33
CA LEU A 67 -13.52 12.01 7.39
C LEU A 67 -14.92 11.40 7.36
N VAL A 68 -15.01 10.07 7.35
CA VAL A 68 -16.29 9.36 7.39
C VAL A 68 -17.03 9.65 8.69
N THR A 69 -16.36 9.62 9.84
CA THR A 69 -16.98 9.86 11.16
C THR A 69 -17.54 11.28 11.35
N GLN A 70 -17.10 12.23 10.53
CA GLN A 70 -17.55 13.62 10.58
C GLN A 70 -18.82 13.87 9.76
N SER A 71 -19.31 12.88 9.00
CA SER A 71 -20.56 13.04 8.26
C SER A 71 -21.78 12.78 9.16
N ARG A 72 -22.88 13.50 8.88
CA ARG A 72 -24.20 13.24 9.49
C ARG A 72 -24.95 12.14 8.73
N ASN A 73 -24.95 12.25 7.42
CA ASN A 73 -25.54 11.32 6.47
C ASN A 73 -24.49 11.09 5.38
N MET A 74 -24.20 9.83 5.09
CA MET A 74 -23.23 9.48 4.06
C MET A 74 -23.96 8.88 2.86
N SER A 75 -23.67 9.37 1.66
CA SER A 75 -24.05 8.71 0.40
C SER A 75 -22.89 7.94 -0.21
N ALA A 76 -23.19 6.94 -1.05
CA ALA A 76 -22.15 6.20 -1.78
C ALA A 76 -21.32 7.13 -2.68
N THR A 77 -21.96 8.12 -3.30
CA THR A 77 -21.29 9.12 -4.14
C THR A 77 -20.33 10.01 -3.35
N GLU A 78 -20.69 10.43 -2.12
CA GLU A 78 -19.76 11.15 -1.25
C GLU A 78 -18.58 10.28 -0.80
N MET A 79 -18.82 8.99 -0.53
CA MET A 79 -17.74 8.04 -0.23
C MET A 79 -16.79 7.88 -1.42
N ASP A 80 -17.29 7.82 -2.65
CA ASP A 80 -16.47 7.76 -3.86
C ASP A 80 -15.58 9.00 -4.04
N VAL A 81 -16.04 10.18 -3.62
CA VAL A 81 -15.23 11.40 -3.58
C VAL A 81 -14.09 11.26 -2.56
N ILE A 82 -14.36 10.69 -1.37
CA ILE A 82 -13.32 10.40 -0.36
C ILE A 82 -12.30 9.40 -0.92
N PHE A 83 -12.76 8.36 -1.60
CA PHE A 83 -11.89 7.38 -2.25
C PHE A 83 -11.05 7.96 -3.39
N THR A 84 -11.60 8.88 -4.17
CA THR A 84 -10.83 9.60 -5.20
C THR A 84 -9.76 10.50 -4.54
N ALA A 85 -10.08 11.10 -3.40
CA ALA A 85 -9.13 11.91 -2.64
C ALA A 85 -7.99 11.08 -2.02
N ALA A 86 -8.23 9.81 -1.72
CA ALA A 86 -7.24 8.89 -1.13
C ALA A 86 -5.97 8.74 -1.97
N ASP A 87 -6.09 8.76 -3.30
CA ASP A 87 -4.96 8.61 -4.22
C ASP A 87 -3.95 9.78 -4.07
N TYR A 88 -4.44 11.00 -3.84
CA TYR A 88 -3.58 12.16 -3.58
C TYR A 88 -2.80 12.05 -2.27
N ILE A 89 -3.35 11.39 -1.26
CA ILE A 89 -2.71 11.23 0.05
C ILE A 89 -1.56 10.22 -0.06
N ILE A 90 -1.79 9.11 -0.77
CA ILE A 90 -0.85 8.01 -0.89
C ILE A 90 0.20 8.22 -2.01
N HIS A 91 0.03 9.21 -2.88
CA HIS A 91 1.03 9.60 -3.89
C HIS A 91 2.46 9.62 -3.31
N PRO A 92 3.48 9.06 -4.02
CA PRO A 92 3.48 8.60 -5.42
C PRO A 92 3.05 7.14 -5.66
N PHE A 93 2.41 6.48 -4.69
CA PHE A 93 1.97 5.10 -4.85
C PHE A 93 0.57 5.05 -5.49
N ASP A 94 0.35 4.12 -6.42
CA ASP A 94 -0.90 3.97 -7.17
C ASP A 94 -1.84 3.02 -6.42
N LEU A 95 -2.87 3.59 -5.79
CA LEU A 95 -3.87 2.84 -5.04
C LEU A 95 -4.89 2.17 -5.97
N GLY A 96 -5.16 2.77 -7.13
CA GLY A 96 -6.12 2.26 -8.12
C GLY A 96 -5.71 0.91 -8.68
N ALA A 97 -4.41 0.78 -9.00
CA ALA A 97 -3.85 -0.45 -9.55
C ALA A 97 -3.54 -1.51 -8.47
N ASN A 98 -3.03 -1.09 -7.32
CA ASN A 98 -2.39 -2.00 -6.36
C ASN A 98 -3.11 -2.12 -5.02
N GLY A 99 -4.26 -1.46 -4.84
CA GLY A 99 -4.94 -1.50 -3.56
C GLY A 99 -6.45 -1.38 -3.64
N ILE A 100 -7.05 -1.34 -2.46
CA ILE A 100 -8.47 -1.09 -2.25
C ILE A 100 -8.66 -0.57 -0.82
N ILE A 101 -9.66 0.28 -0.66
CA ILE A 101 -10.12 0.75 0.65
C ILE A 101 -11.49 0.15 0.91
N ILE A 102 -11.69 -0.38 2.11
CA ILE A 102 -12.95 -0.94 2.58
C ILE A 102 -13.36 -0.18 3.83
N VAL A 103 -14.51 0.48 3.80
CA VAL A 103 -15.06 1.18 4.96
C VAL A 103 -16.32 0.44 5.41
N SER A 104 -16.37 0.08 6.69
CA SER A 104 -17.48 -0.64 7.31
C SER A 104 -18.01 0.12 8.51
N SER A 105 -19.32 0.16 8.65
CA SER A 105 -20.00 0.62 9.85
C SER A 105 -20.45 -0.58 10.65
N VAL A 106 -20.04 -0.66 11.92
CA VAL A 106 -20.37 -1.76 12.83
C VAL A 106 -21.12 -1.20 14.03
N SER A 107 -22.23 -1.84 14.42
CA SER A 107 -23.00 -1.46 15.60
C SER A 107 -22.98 -2.58 16.63
N GLY A 108 -22.87 -2.22 17.90
CA GLY A 108 -23.20 -3.12 18.98
C GLY A 108 -24.71 -3.33 19.03
N THR A 109 -25.13 -4.57 19.28
CA THR A 109 -26.55 -4.95 19.33
C THR A 109 -27.02 -5.27 20.75
N GLY A 110 -26.09 -5.32 21.71
CA GLY A 110 -26.35 -5.53 23.15
C GLY A 110 -26.74 -6.94 23.57
N VAL A 111 -27.18 -7.76 22.62
CA VAL A 111 -27.66 -9.14 22.85
C VAL A 111 -26.88 -10.14 21.99
N ASN A 112 -26.43 -9.69 20.81
CA ASN A 112 -25.67 -10.49 19.85
C ASN A 112 -24.25 -9.91 19.69
N PRO A 113 -23.31 -10.67 19.09
CA PRO A 113 -22.05 -10.08 18.66
C PRO A 113 -22.31 -8.88 17.69
N PRO A 114 -21.37 -7.92 17.60
CA PRO A 114 -21.56 -6.72 16.78
C PRO A 114 -21.88 -7.07 15.33
N GLU A 115 -22.67 -6.24 14.65
CA GLU A 115 -23.12 -6.51 13.27
C GLU A 115 -22.63 -5.42 12.31
N VAL A 116 -22.29 -5.84 11.08
CA VAL A 116 -21.91 -4.90 10.01
C VAL A 116 -23.18 -4.30 9.42
N ASN A 117 -23.42 -3.00 9.66
CA ASN A 117 -24.59 -2.30 9.13
C ASN A 117 -24.49 -2.10 7.62
N TRP A 118 -23.32 -1.63 7.18
CA TRP A 118 -22.99 -1.44 5.77
C TRP A 118 -21.48 -1.48 5.58
N ARG A 119 -21.09 -1.74 4.34
CA ARG A 119 -19.72 -1.56 3.85
C ARG A 119 -19.74 -0.82 2.52
N GLN A 120 -18.65 -0.14 2.21
CA GLN A 120 -18.39 0.47 0.90
C GLN A 120 -16.91 0.27 0.58
N CYS A 121 -16.62 -0.20 -0.63
CA CYS A 121 -15.27 -0.37 -1.13
C CYS A 121 -15.00 0.56 -2.31
N GLY A 122 -13.74 0.96 -2.48
CA GLY A 122 -13.33 1.77 -3.61
C GLY A 122 -11.85 2.14 -3.60
N ALA A 123 -11.52 3.19 -4.36
CA ALA A 123 -10.16 3.69 -4.62
C ALA A 123 -9.23 2.74 -5.39
N GLY A 124 -9.63 1.49 -5.63
CA GLY A 124 -8.91 0.52 -6.46
C GLY A 124 -9.66 -0.79 -6.56
N ASN A 125 -9.08 -1.75 -7.30
CA ASN A 125 -9.76 -2.97 -7.73
C ASN A 125 -9.16 -4.26 -7.13
N LEU A 126 -8.31 -4.12 -6.09
CA LEU A 126 -7.70 -5.28 -5.46
C LEU A 126 -8.78 -6.21 -4.87
N SER A 127 -8.76 -7.48 -5.28
CA SER A 127 -9.78 -8.46 -4.92
C SER A 127 -9.53 -9.05 -3.51
N VAL A 128 -9.97 -8.34 -2.48
CA VAL A 128 -9.93 -8.76 -1.08
C VAL A 128 -11.26 -8.53 -0.39
N SER A 129 -11.66 -9.44 0.50
CA SER A 129 -13.00 -9.40 1.13
C SER A 129 -13.09 -8.49 2.37
N GLY A 130 -11.96 -8.03 2.91
CA GLY A 130 -11.90 -7.34 4.22
C GLY A 130 -11.93 -8.31 5.40
N SER A 131 -11.46 -7.87 6.57
CA SER A 131 -11.46 -8.69 7.79
C SER A 131 -12.73 -8.53 8.62
N VAL A 132 -13.49 -7.45 8.41
CA VAL A 132 -14.66 -7.10 9.24
C VAL A 132 -15.88 -7.98 8.96
N GLY A 133 -16.08 -8.41 7.71
CA GLY A 133 -17.23 -9.22 7.29
C GLY A 133 -18.16 -8.52 6.30
N LEU A 134 -19.21 -9.22 5.88
CA LEU A 134 -20.20 -8.71 4.92
C LEU A 134 -21.29 -7.90 5.62
N ALA A 135 -21.93 -6.96 4.91
CA ALA A 135 -23.10 -6.26 5.43
C ALA A 135 -24.21 -7.25 5.84
N GLY A 136 -24.81 -7.03 7.02
CA GLY A 136 -25.82 -7.90 7.62
C GLY A 136 -25.28 -9.17 8.28
N THR A 137 -23.95 -9.32 8.40
CA THR A 137 -23.32 -10.44 9.11
C THR A 137 -22.68 -9.99 10.42
N THR A 138 -22.35 -10.95 11.28
CA THR A 138 -21.57 -10.69 12.49
C THR A 138 -20.20 -10.12 12.13
N ALA A 139 -19.87 -8.96 12.70
CA ALA A 139 -18.62 -8.27 12.49
C ALA A 139 -17.48 -8.92 13.26
N THR A 140 -16.34 -9.09 12.61
CA THR A 140 -15.06 -9.42 13.26
C THR A 140 -14.27 -8.14 13.48
N ILE A 141 -14.15 -7.71 14.73
CA ILE A 141 -13.48 -6.44 15.02
C ILE A 141 -11.97 -6.67 15.15
N PRO A 142 -11.14 -5.94 14.38
CA PRO A 142 -9.69 -6.04 14.50
C PRO A 142 -9.23 -5.82 15.94
N ASN A 143 -8.23 -6.58 16.38
CA ASN A 143 -7.63 -6.52 17.72
C ASN A 143 -8.57 -6.89 18.89
N GLY A 144 -9.75 -7.45 18.63
CA GLY A 144 -10.66 -7.93 19.68
C GLY A 144 -11.27 -6.82 20.54
N LEU A 145 -11.38 -5.61 20.00
CA LEU A 145 -12.08 -4.50 20.65
C LEU A 145 -13.55 -4.85 20.88
N VAL A 146 -14.04 -4.56 22.09
CA VAL A 146 -15.45 -4.73 22.45
C VAL A 146 -16.20 -3.46 22.11
N VAL A 147 -17.28 -3.58 21.36
CA VAL A 147 -18.19 -2.46 21.04
C VAL A 147 -19.37 -2.52 21.99
N ASP A 148 -19.67 -1.37 22.59
CA ASP A 148 -20.77 -1.28 23.54
C ASP A 148 -22.13 -1.51 22.86
N PRO A 149 -23.12 -2.08 23.57
CA PRO A 149 -24.47 -2.45 23.11
C PRO A 149 -25.29 -1.45 22.29
N LEU A 150 -24.88 -0.19 22.21
CA LEU A 150 -25.58 0.91 21.55
C LEU A 150 -24.62 1.82 20.78
N ASP A 151 -23.34 1.45 20.72
CA ASP A 151 -22.32 2.23 20.04
C ASP A 151 -22.20 1.80 18.58
N ASN A 152 -21.86 2.79 17.76
CA ASN A 152 -21.49 2.57 16.37
C ASN A 152 -20.00 2.91 16.22
N ILE A 153 -19.29 2.11 15.44
CA ILE A 153 -17.90 2.36 15.07
C ILE A 153 -17.74 2.27 13.56
N ILE A 154 -16.85 3.11 13.02
CA ILE A 154 -16.41 3.05 11.64
C ILE A 154 -15.05 2.38 11.62
N ILE A 155 -14.94 1.32 10.81
CA ILE A 155 -13.70 0.61 10.56
C ILE A 155 -13.32 0.88 9.12
N ALA A 156 -12.20 1.55 8.90
CA ALA A 156 -11.60 1.69 7.58
C ALA A 156 -10.42 0.72 7.48
N GLU A 157 -10.42 -0.14 6.47
CA GLU A 157 -9.35 -1.06 6.12
C GLU A 157 -8.73 -0.63 4.78
N VAL A 158 -7.41 -0.58 4.71
CA VAL A 158 -6.68 -0.35 3.47
C VAL A 158 -5.80 -1.56 3.20
N PHE A 159 -5.93 -2.10 2.00
CA PHE A 159 -5.12 -3.18 1.47
C PHE A 159 -4.30 -2.64 0.30
N TYR A 160 -3.00 -2.89 0.30
CA TYR A 160 -2.10 -2.46 -0.75
C TYR A 160 -1.05 -3.53 -1.02
N ASP A 161 -0.95 -3.98 -2.26
CA ASP A 161 0.08 -4.92 -2.70
C ASP A 161 1.34 -4.14 -3.09
N TYR A 162 2.36 -4.22 -2.24
CA TYR A 162 3.62 -3.54 -2.49
C TYR A 162 4.51 -4.33 -3.45
N GLU A 163 4.88 -3.69 -4.56
CA GLU A 163 5.81 -4.21 -5.54
C GLU A 163 7.21 -3.59 -5.39
N PRO A 164 8.26 -4.41 -5.24
CA PRO A 164 9.63 -3.94 -5.26
C PRO A 164 10.03 -3.34 -6.61
N LEU A 165 10.88 -2.31 -6.64
CA LEU A 165 11.34 -1.66 -7.87
C LEU A 165 12.63 -2.28 -8.41
N ILE A 166 13.51 -2.72 -7.50
CA ILE A 166 14.87 -3.15 -7.85
C ILE A 166 15.00 -4.68 -7.84
N PHE A 167 14.23 -5.34 -6.98
CA PHE A 167 14.36 -6.78 -6.70
C PHE A 167 13.04 -7.54 -6.87
N ASP A 168 12.17 -7.10 -7.78
CA ASP A 168 10.85 -7.68 -8.09
C ASP A 168 10.89 -9.20 -8.37
N ASN A 169 11.96 -9.69 -9.01
CA ASN A 169 12.15 -11.09 -9.37
C ASN A 169 12.77 -11.95 -8.25
N ILE A 170 13.17 -11.33 -7.14
CA ILE A 170 13.85 -11.98 -6.01
C ILE A 170 12.98 -11.90 -4.75
N ILE A 171 12.33 -10.76 -4.53
CA ILE A 171 11.47 -10.48 -3.39
C ILE A 171 10.02 -10.49 -3.87
N GLN A 172 9.21 -11.39 -3.32
CA GLN A 172 7.78 -11.46 -3.64
C GLN A 172 7.07 -10.18 -3.20
N SER A 173 6.03 -9.80 -3.96
CA SER A 173 5.12 -8.74 -3.54
C SER A 173 4.54 -9.07 -2.17
N THR A 174 4.39 -8.05 -1.34
CA THR A 174 3.88 -8.21 0.03
C THR A 174 2.66 -7.33 0.20
N GLN A 175 1.56 -7.93 0.64
CA GLN A 175 0.35 -7.19 0.98
C GLN A 175 0.53 -6.45 2.29
N ILE A 176 0.24 -5.15 2.27
CA ILE A 176 0.22 -4.27 3.42
C ILE A 176 -1.24 -4.04 3.79
N THR A 177 -1.62 -4.45 5.00
CA THR A 177 -2.95 -4.22 5.54
C THR A 177 -2.88 -3.28 6.73
N ARG A 178 -3.77 -2.29 6.77
CA ARG A 178 -3.99 -1.44 7.95
C ARG A 178 -5.47 -1.25 8.18
N ALA A 179 -5.86 -1.18 9.45
CA ALA A 179 -7.21 -0.86 9.87
C ALA A 179 -7.18 0.31 10.87
N ALA A 180 -8.11 1.24 10.74
CA ALA A 180 -8.36 2.30 11.71
C ALA A 180 -9.82 2.22 12.17
N ILE A 181 -10.02 2.40 13.47
CA ILE A 181 -11.33 2.30 14.12
C ILE A 181 -11.60 3.64 14.80
N HIS A 182 -12.72 4.27 14.46
CA HIS A 182 -13.16 5.51 15.08
C HIS A 182 -14.66 5.47 15.35
N SER A 183 -15.08 6.04 16.49
CA SER A 183 -16.49 6.28 16.76
C SER A 183 -16.97 7.49 15.94
N PRO A 184 -18.17 7.45 15.34
CA PRO A 184 -18.77 8.60 14.68
C PRO A 184 -18.83 9.81 15.62
N ARG A 185 -18.44 10.98 15.11
CA ARG A 185 -18.37 12.21 15.91
C ARG A 185 -19.69 12.95 15.97
N ILE A 186 -20.52 12.81 14.93
CA ILE A 186 -21.74 13.62 14.79
C ILE A 186 -23.02 12.79 14.85
N SER A 187 -23.07 11.65 14.16
CA SER A 187 -24.27 10.81 14.05
C SER A 187 -23.88 9.35 13.93
N ALA A 188 -24.71 8.45 14.47
CA ALA A 188 -24.54 7.01 14.26
C ALA A 188 -24.81 6.70 12.79
N LEU A 189 -23.74 6.55 12.01
CA LEU A 189 -23.77 6.28 10.56
C LEU A 189 -24.15 4.82 10.31
N ILE A 190 -25.38 4.45 10.68
CA ILE A 190 -25.91 3.08 10.59
C ILE A 190 -26.42 2.74 9.19
N SER A 191 -26.55 3.71 8.30
CA SER A 191 -26.92 3.49 6.90
C SER A 191 -26.15 4.42 5.97
N ILE A 192 -26.00 3.98 4.72
CA ILE A 192 -25.43 4.76 3.63
C ILE A 192 -26.50 4.92 2.54
N GLN A 193 -26.67 6.14 2.04
CA GLN A 193 -27.64 6.43 0.98
C GLN A 193 -27.08 5.95 -0.36
N ARG A 194 -27.87 5.17 -1.10
CA ARG A 194 -27.53 4.67 -2.43
C ARG A 194 -28.63 5.02 -3.43
N ASP A 195 -28.22 5.51 -4.58
CA ASP A 195 -29.11 5.69 -5.72
C ASP A 195 -29.42 4.33 -6.38
N PRO A 196 -30.56 4.20 -7.10
CA PRO A 196 -30.92 2.95 -7.76
C PRO A 196 -29.82 2.45 -8.70
N GLY A 197 -29.35 1.22 -8.47
CA GLY A 197 -28.31 0.57 -9.27
C GLY A 197 -26.88 0.68 -8.71
N GLN A 198 -26.66 1.44 -7.63
CA GLN A 198 -25.37 1.47 -6.94
C GLN A 198 -25.18 0.23 -6.05
N THR A 199 -23.98 -0.38 -6.11
CA THR A 199 -23.57 -1.49 -5.23
C THR A 199 -22.67 -0.98 -4.09
N ASP A 200 -22.22 -1.89 -3.23
CA ASP A 200 -21.23 -1.58 -2.20
C ASP A 200 -19.80 -1.40 -2.76
N GLY A 201 -19.60 -1.60 -4.07
CA GLY A 201 -18.30 -1.46 -4.73
C GLY A 201 -17.27 -2.54 -4.35
N CYS A 202 -17.67 -3.52 -3.53
CA CYS A 202 -16.79 -4.55 -3.02
C CYS A 202 -16.72 -5.76 -3.99
N PRO A 203 -15.54 -6.41 -4.11
CA PRO A 203 -15.39 -7.63 -4.89
C PRO A 203 -16.10 -8.84 -4.24
#